data_AF-A0A972HYH6-F1
#
_entry.id   AF-A0A972HYH6-F1
#
_cell.length_a   1.000
_cell.length_b   1.000
_cell.length_c   1.000
_cell.angle_alpha   90.00
_cell.angle_beta   90.00
_cell.angle_gamma   90.00
#
_symmetry.space_group_name_H-M   'P 1'
#
loop_
_entity.id
_entity.type
_entity.pdbx_description
1 polymer ?
#
loop_
_entity_poly.entity_id
_entity_poly.type
_entity_poly.pdbx_seq_one_letter_code
_entity_poly.pdbx_strand_id
1 'polypeptide(L)'
;MALKVNESPVSIQGKKIALLLTVYERLYSRYFMRARILDCSLLVASITVCLTTFVDPKILGLIGVSSDKSFIILGFGAFATFAFSLISLVSNWKNQAAAFGQAADTLNRLKAECGAKVKAENPEDLKNFQYKAIEYSAVINHLPKIPEKEFHKLKTLHKRRMELGRMIEMYPGSSTWLLKFMVHLRANLNVLLRRPVVDDSVEEVG
;
A
#
# COMPACT_ATOMS: atom_id res chain seq x y z
N MET A 1 13.81 28.10 25.81
CA MET A 1 12.45 28.63 25.57
C MET A 1 12.18 28.48 24.08
N ALA A 2 11.66 27.32 23.66
CA ALA A 2 11.44 27.03 22.25
C ALA A 2 10.18 27.75 21.77
N LEU A 3 10.31 28.60 20.76
CA LEU A 3 9.18 29.22 20.06
C LEU A 3 8.31 28.09 19.51
N LYS A 4 7.11 27.89 20.07
CA LYS A 4 6.06 27.09 19.44
C LYS A 4 5.75 27.76 18.10
N VAL A 5 6.30 27.20 17.02
CA VAL A 5 5.92 27.56 15.65
C VAL A 5 4.43 27.29 15.56
N ASN A 6 3.63 28.36 15.48
CA ASN A 6 2.19 28.27 15.34
C ASN A 6 1.91 27.71 13.95
N GLU A 7 1.78 26.38 13.85
CA GLU A 7 1.54 25.72 12.57
C GLU A 7 0.19 26.19 12.01
N SER A 8 0.19 26.66 10.77
CA SER A 8 -1.05 27.05 10.11
C SER A 8 -2.02 25.85 10.03
N PRO A 9 -3.34 26.03 10.16
CA PRO A 9 -4.31 24.94 10.00
C PRO A 9 -4.19 24.23 8.63
N VAL A 10 -3.65 24.95 7.64
CA VAL A 10 -3.35 24.47 6.29
C VAL A 10 -2.27 23.38 6.28
N SER A 11 -1.20 23.55 7.07
CA SER A 11 -0.09 22.58 7.11
C SER A 11 -0.50 21.27 7.78
N ILE A 12 -1.38 21.32 8.79
CA ILE A 12 -1.89 20.13 9.49
C ILE A 12 -2.71 19.26 8.52
N GLN A 13 -3.61 19.88 7.75
CA GLN A 13 -4.43 19.16 6.77
C GLN A 13 -3.58 18.57 5.64
N GLY A 14 -2.59 19.31 5.14
CA GLY A 14 -1.65 18.82 4.13
C GLY A 14 -0.89 17.56 4.58
N LYS A 15 -0.40 17.55 5.83
CA LYS A 15 0.25 16.37 6.43
C LYS A 15 -0.71 15.17 6.52
N LYS A 16 -1.95 15.39 6.97
CA LYS A 16 -2.98 14.33 7.06
C LYS A 16 -3.28 13.72 5.69
N ILE A 17 -3.46 14.56 4.67
CA ILE A 17 -3.71 14.10 3.29
C ILE A 17 -2.51 13.29 2.78
N ALA A 18 -1.28 13.74 3.02
CA ALA A 18 -0.06 13.02 2.61
C ALA A 18 0.08 11.64 3.28
N LEU A 19 -0.27 11.54 4.57
CA LEU A 19 -0.31 10.27 5.30
C LEU A 19 -1.34 9.33 4.67
N LEU A 20 -2.58 9.79 4.52
CA LEU A 20 -3.67 8.98 3.94
C LEU A 20 -3.33 8.52 2.54
N LEU A 21 -2.81 9.41 1.68
CA LEU A 21 -2.38 9.06 0.34
C LEU A 21 -1.39 7.88 0.34
N THR A 22 -0.36 7.96 1.19
CA THR A 22 0.64 6.89 1.31
C THR A 22 0.00 5.57 1.75
N VAL A 23 -0.98 5.63 2.66
CA VAL A 23 -1.73 4.47 3.16
C VAL A 23 -2.55 3.83 2.02
N TYR A 24 -3.31 4.64 1.27
CA TYR A 24 -4.16 4.18 0.16
C TYR A 24 -3.35 3.58 -0.99
N GLU A 25 -2.27 4.25 -1.43
CA GLU A 25 -1.36 3.72 -2.47
C GLU A 25 -0.77 2.36 -2.08
N ARG A 26 -0.43 2.20 -0.79
CA ARG A 26 0.17 0.96 -0.29
C ARG A 26 -0.86 -0.17 -0.19
N LEU A 27 -2.09 0.13 0.25
CA LEU A 27 -3.19 -0.83 0.27
C LEU A 27 -3.54 -1.28 -1.15
N TYR A 28 -3.71 -0.33 -2.08
CA TYR A 28 -3.90 -0.61 -3.50
C TYR A 28 -2.86 -1.62 -4.02
N SER A 29 -1.58 -1.31 -3.84
CA SER A 29 -0.48 -2.16 -4.32
C SER A 29 -0.55 -3.58 -3.74
N ARG A 30 -0.89 -3.72 -2.46
CA ARG A 30 -1.00 -5.04 -1.80
C ARG A 30 -2.15 -5.87 -2.34
N TYR A 31 -3.35 -5.30 -2.44
CA TYR A 31 -4.51 -6.01 -2.96
C TYR A 31 -4.34 -6.36 -4.44
N PHE A 32 -3.74 -5.46 -5.21
CA PHE A 32 -3.42 -5.70 -6.61
C PHE A 32 -2.43 -6.86 -6.79
N MET A 33 -1.38 -6.92 -5.96
CA MET A 33 -0.43 -8.04 -5.99
C MET A 33 -1.08 -9.37 -5.58
N ARG A 34 -1.92 -9.38 -4.54
CA ARG A 34 -2.66 -10.58 -4.13
C ARG A 34 -3.56 -11.10 -5.25
N ALA A 35 -4.30 -10.20 -5.90
CA ALA A 35 -5.14 -10.54 -7.05
C ALA A 35 -4.30 -11.12 -8.20
N ARG A 36 -3.19 -10.47 -8.55
CA ARG A 36 -2.29 -10.95 -9.61
C ARG A 36 -1.69 -12.31 -9.32
N ILE A 37 -1.23 -12.54 -8.09
CA ILE A 37 -0.66 -13.84 -7.69
C ILE A 37 -1.71 -14.94 -7.85
N LEU A 38 -2.94 -14.68 -7.42
CA LEU A 38 -4.02 -15.65 -7.54
C LEU A 38 -4.37 -15.94 -9.01
N ASP A 39 -4.50 -14.90 -9.85
CA ASP A 39 -4.73 -15.06 -11.28
C ASP A 39 -3.59 -15.86 -11.95
N CYS A 40 -2.33 -15.57 -11.60
CA CYS A 40 -1.17 -16.29 -12.12
C CYS A 40 -1.18 -17.76 -11.68
N SER A 41 -1.49 -18.04 -10.40
CA SER A 41 -1.58 -19.42 -9.92
C SER A 41 -2.72 -20.19 -10.60
N LEU A 42 -3.86 -19.54 -10.84
CA LEU A 42 -4.99 -20.13 -11.56
C LEU A 42 -4.61 -20.48 -13.00
N LEU A 43 -3.90 -19.57 -13.68
CA LEU A 43 -3.42 -19.76 -15.04
C LEU A 43 -2.42 -20.92 -15.13
N VAL A 44 -1.45 -20.99 -14.22
CA VAL A 44 -0.48 -22.10 -14.16
C VAL A 44 -1.16 -23.44 -13.89
N ALA A 45 -2.12 -23.48 -12.95
CA ALA A 45 -2.90 -24.69 -12.67
C ALA A 45 -3.70 -25.13 -13.90
N SER A 46 -4.35 -24.18 -14.59
CA SER A 46 -5.12 -24.45 -15.80
C SER A 46 -4.25 -24.99 -16.94
N ILE A 47 -3.06 -24.41 -17.16
CA ILE A 47 -2.10 -24.91 -18.15
C ILE A 47 -1.64 -26.33 -17.78
N THR A 48 -1.38 -26.59 -16.51
CA THR A 48 -0.96 -27.92 -16.04
C THR A 48 -2.03 -28.97 -16.34
N VAL A 49 -3.30 -28.68 -16.03
CA VAL A 49 -4.43 -29.57 -16.34
C VAL A 49 -4.60 -29.76 -17.85
N CYS A 50 -4.45 -28.69 -18.64
CA CYS A 50 -4.54 -28.77 -20.09
C CYS A 50 -3.44 -29.66 -20.68
N LEU A 51 -2.20 -29.46 -20.24
CA LEU A 51 -1.05 -30.25 -20.68
C LEU A 51 -1.23 -31.73 -20.32
N THR A 52 -1.65 -32.04 -19.10
CA THR A 52 -1.86 -33.44 -18.67
C THR A 52 -3.02 -34.11 -19.41
N THR A 53 -4.01 -33.34 -19.86
CA THR A 53 -5.14 -33.88 -20.64
C THR A 53 -4.75 -34.22 -22.07
N PHE A 54 -3.86 -33.44 -22.70
CA PHE A 54 -3.49 -33.61 -24.12
C PHE A 54 -2.23 -34.44 -24.35
N VAL A 55 -1.37 -34.64 -23.36
CA VAL A 55 -0.15 -35.44 -23.52
C VAL A 55 -0.50 -36.93 -23.51
N ASP A 56 -0.16 -37.62 -24.60
CA ASP A 56 -0.35 -39.06 -24.77
C ASP A 56 0.35 -39.84 -23.62
N PRO A 57 -0.31 -40.82 -22.98
CA PRO A 57 0.27 -41.64 -21.91
C PRO A 57 1.64 -42.24 -22.25
N LYS A 58 1.90 -42.50 -23.54
CA LYS A 58 3.20 -43.00 -24.02
C LYS A 58 4.34 -42.01 -23.78
N ILE A 59 4.09 -40.72 -23.96
CA ILE A 59 5.06 -39.64 -23.75
C ILE A 59 5.28 -39.41 -22.25
N LEU A 60 4.22 -39.53 -21.44
CA LEU A 60 4.30 -39.47 -19.98
C LEU A 60 5.13 -40.62 -19.39
N GLY A 61 5.00 -41.82 -19.96
CA GLY A 61 5.82 -42.98 -19.60
C GLY A 61 7.32 -42.75 -19.84
N LEU A 62 7.69 -42.01 -20.89
CA LEU A 62 9.08 -41.62 -21.19
C LEU A 62 9.68 -40.67 -20.15
N ILE A 63 8.86 -39.87 -19.48
CA ILE A 63 9.25 -38.95 -18.38
C ILE A 63 9.26 -39.68 -17.02
N GLY A 64 8.93 -40.98 -17.00
CA GLY A 64 8.90 -41.79 -15.77
C GLY A 64 7.64 -41.57 -14.93
N VAL A 65 6.59 -40.95 -15.48
CA VAL A 65 5.30 -40.79 -14.81
C VAL A 65 4.42 -41.98 -15.16
N SER A 66 4.10 -42.83 -14.18
CA SER A 66 3.19 -43.95 -14.37
C SER A 66 1.76 -43.47 -14.65
N SER A 67 1.02 -44.21 -15.49
CA SER A 67 -0.34 -43.84 -15.92
C SER A 67 -1.29 -43.52 -14.76
N ASP A 68 -1.19 -44.26 -13.65
CA ASP A 68 -2.02 -44.06 -12.46
C ASP A 68 -1.75 -42.70 -11.78
N LYS A 69 -0.50 -42.23 -11.79
CA LYS A 69 -0.12 -40.93 -11.22
C LYS A 69 -0.69 -39.78 -12.04
N SER A 70 -0.78 -39.93 -13.35
CA SER A 70 -1.33 -38.91 -14.25
C SER A 70 -2.80 -38.60 -13.92
N PHE A 71 -3.62 -39.61 -13.63
CA PHE A 71 -5.02 -39.41 -13.21
C PHE A 71 -5.13 -38.67 -11.87
N ILE A 72 -4.27 -39.00 -10.90
CA ILE A 72 -4.24 -38.31 -9.60
C ILE A 72 -3.85 -36.84 -9.78
N ILE A 73 -2.83 -36.56 -10.61
CA ILE A 73 -2.37 -35.19 -10.90
C ILE A 73 -3.47 -34.40 -11.61
N LEU A 74 -4.18 -35.02 -12.57
CA LEU A 74 -5.27 -34.38 -13.30
C LEU A 74 -6.45 -34.06 -12.37
N GLY A 75 -6.87 -35.00 -11.53
CA GLY A 75 -7.93 -34.79 -10.54
C GLY A 75 -7.56 -33.71 -9.53
N PHE A 76 -6.34 -33.75 -8.98
CA PHE A 76 -5.86 -32.75 -8.05
C PHE A 76 -5.72 -31.36 -8.70
N GLY A 77 -5.22 -31.29 -9.94
CA GLY A 77 -5.10 -30.05 -10.69
C GLY A 77 -6.46 -29.41 -10.99
N ALA A 78 -7.45 -30.21 -11.39
CA ALA A 78 -8.81 -29.74 -11.61
C ALA A 78 -9.46 -29.23 -10.31
N PHE A 79 -9.31 -29.98 -9.22
CA PHE A 79 -9.79 -29.57 -7.90
C PHE A 79 -9.13 -28.26 -7.42
N ALA A 80 -7.81 -28.15 -7.54
CA ALA A 80 -7.07 -26.94 -7.16
C ALA A 80 -7.50 -25.73 -8.00
N THR A 81 -7.68 -25.90 -9.32
CA THR A 81 -8.15 -24.84 -10.22
C THR A 81 -9.55 -24.38 -9.82
N PHE A 82 -10.45 -25.32 -9.51
CA PHE A 82 -11.79 -25.01 -9.02
C PHE A 82 -11.76 -24.25 -7.68
N ALA A 83 -10.95 -24.71 -6.72
CA ALA A 83 -10.79 -24.07 -5.42
C ALA A 83 -10.23 -22.64 -5.54
N PHE A 84 -9.20 -22.43 -6.37
CA PHE A 84 -8.66 -21.10 -6.62
C PHE A 84 -9.66 -20.19 -7.33
N SER A 85 -10.46 -20.72 -8.26
CA SER A 85 -11.53 -19.96 -8.91
C SER A 85 -12.57 -19.49 -7.90
N LEU A 86 -12.97 -20.35 -6.96
CA LEU A 86 -13.90 -20.00 -5.89
C LEU A 86 -13.31 -18.92 -4.96
N ILE A 87 -12.04 -19.06 -4.57
CA ILE A 87 -11.35 -18.05 -3.75
C ILE A 87 -11.28 -16.71 -4.50
N SER A 88 -10.94 -16.74 -5.80
CA SER A 88 -10.91 -15.55 -6.66
C SER A 88 -12.25 -14.80 -6.64
N LEU A 89 -13.34 -15.56 -6.81
CA LEU A 89 -14.70 -15.04 -6.86
C LEU A 89 -15.12 -14.40 -5.53
N VAL A 90 -14.80 -15.04 -4.40
CA VAL A 90 -15.20 -14.57 -3.06
C VAL A 90 -14.34 -13.39 -2.59
N SER A 91 -13.02 -13.41 -2.83
CA SER A 91 -12.10 -12.46 -2.19
C SER A 91 -12.17 -11.03 -2.74
N ASN A 92 -12.69 -10.86 -3.96
CA ASN A 92 -12.95 -9.56 -4.60
C ASN A 92 -11.82 -8.52 -4.48
N TRP A 93 -10.56 -8.98 -4.43
CA TRP A 93 -9.38 -8.15 -4.20
C TRP A 93 -9.16 -7.12 -5.30
N LYS A 94 -9.58 -7.41 -6.53
CA LYS A 94 -9.52 -6.48 -7.67
C LYS A 94 -10.40 -5.25 -7.42
N ASN A 95 -11.64 -5.46 -6.96
CA ASN A 95 -12.56 -4.37 -6.64
C ASN A 95 -12.06 -3.54 -5.46
N GLN A 96 -11.52 -4.19 -4.42
CA GLN A 96 -10.91 -3.48 -3.29
C GLN A 96 -9.71 -2.65 -3.74
N ALA A 97 -8.82 -3.22 -4.56
CA ALA A 97 -7.70 -2.48 -5.14
C ALA A 97 -8.21 -1.26 -5.93
N ALA A 98 -9.17 -1.44 -6.84
CA ALA A 98 -9.72 -0.34 -7.63
C ALA A 98 -10.30 0.78 -6.75
N ALA A 99 -11.05 0.44 -5.70
CA ALA A 99 -11.59 1.42 -4.75
C ALA A 99 -10.48 2.19 -4.02
N PHE A 100 -9.43 1.51 -3.56
CA PHE A 100 -8.28 2.16 -2.93
C PHE A 100 -7.44 3.00 -3.91
N GLY A 101 -7.37 2.59 -5.19
CA GLY A 101 -6.72 3.35 -6.25
C GLY A 101 -7.45 4.65 -6.54
N GLN A 102 -8.77 4.60 -6.73
CA GLN A 102 -9.60 5.79 -6.92
C GLN A 102 -9.52 6.75 -5.72
N ALA A 103 -9.48 6.21 -4.50
CA ALA A 103 -9.27 6.98 -3.28
C ALA A 103 -7.91 7.70 -3.28
N ALA A 104 -6.83 6.99 -3.68
CA ALA A 104 -5.50 7.58 -3.79
C ALA A 104 -5.45 8.69 -4.85
N ASP A 105 -6.07 8.48 -6.02
CA ASP A 105 -6.14 9.49 -7.08
C ASP A 105 -6.90 10.74 -6.63
N THR A 106 -8.00 10.55 -5.91
CA THR A 106 -8.78 11.65 -5.32
C THR A 106 -7.95 12.43 -4.32
N LEU A 107 -7.24 11.75 -3.42
CA LEU A 107 -6.34 12.39 -2.45
C LEU A 107 -5.15 13.10 -3.12
N ASN A 108 -4.62 12.57 -4.22
CA ASN A 108 -3.57 13.21 -5.01
C ASN A 108 -4.05 14.52 -5.63
N ARG A 109 -5.27 14.55 -6.18
CA ARG A 109 -5.90 15.79 -6.68
C ARG A 109 -6.07 16.82 -5.57
N LEU A 110 -6.61 16.40 -4.41
CA LEU A 110 -6.76 17.27 -3.25
C LEU A 110 -5.42 17.84 -2.76
N LYS A 111 -4.37 17.01 -2.73
CA LYS A 111 -3.02 17.45 -2.37
C LYS A 111 -2.48 18.48 -3.35
N ALA A 112 -2.69 18.30 -4.65
CA ALA A 112 -2.27 19.23 -5.68
C ALA A 112 -2.99 20.58 -5.56
N GLU A 113 -4.30 20.56 -5.30
CA GLU A 113 -5.09 21.78 -5.04
C GLU A 113 -4.61 22.54 -3.81
N CYS A 114 -4.33 21.84 -2.70
CA CYS A 114 -3.75 22.44 -1.51
C CYS A 114 -2.37 23.05 -1.81
N GLY A 115 -1.51 22.32 -2.53
CA GLY A 115 -0.16 22.79 -2.87
C GLY A 115 -0.15 24.02 -3.79
N ALA A 116 -1.10 24.12 -4.73
CA ALA A 116 -1.23 25.28 -5.60
C ALA A 116 -1.63 26.54 -4.81
N LYS A 117 -2.54 26.40 -3.84
CA LYS A 117 -3.06 27.51 -3.02
C LYS A 117 -2.08 28.00 -1.96
N VAL A 118 -1.27 27.12 -1.38
CA VAL A 118 -0.23 27.51 -0.41
C VAL A 118 0.81 28.45 -1.03
N LYS A 119 1.02 28.39 -2.35
CA LYS A 119 1.92 29.29 -3.08
C LYS A 119 1.28 30.63 -3.45
N ALA A 120 -0.04 30.74 -3.39
CA ALA A 120 -0.75 31.99 -3.63
C ALA A 120 -0.85 32.74 -2.29
N GLU A 121 -0.03 33.78 -2.14
CA GLU A 121 0.20 34.50 -0.88
C GLU A 121 -0.95 35.46 -0.48
N ASN A 122 -2.18 35.20 -0.96
CA ASN A 122 -3.31 36.11 -0.77
C ASN A 122 -4.09 35.80 0.52
N PRO A 123 -4.33 36.80 1.39
CA PRO A 123 -5.05 36.61 2.65
C PRO A 123 -6.54 36.25 2.46
N GLU A 124 -7.14 36.55 1.31
CA GLU A 124 -8.51 36.12 0.97
C GLU A 124 -8.62 34.60 0.75
N ASP A 125 -7.52 33.93 0.39
CA ASP A 125 -7.50 32.49 0.19
C ASP A 125 -7.63 31.70 1.51
N LEU A 126 -7.32 32.33 2.65
CA LEU A 126 -7.39 31.68 3.96
C LEU A 126 -8.85 31.38 4.39
N LYS A 127 -9.79 32.29 4.09
CA LYS A 127 -11.23 32.06 4.37
C LYS A 127 -11.81 31.02 3.42
N ASN A 128 -11.43 31.09 2.14
CA ASN A 128 -11.80 30.07 1.14
C ASN A 128 -11.24 28.68 1.50
N PHE A 129 -10.10 28.62 2.20
CA PHE A 129 -9.52 27.37 2.66
C PHE A 129 -10.36 26.69 3.74
N GLN A 130 -10.96 27.43 4.68
CA GLN A 130 -11.82 26.84 5.71
C GLN A 130 -13.06 26.18 5.11
N TYR A 131 -13.68 26.81 4.11
CA TYR A 131 -14.80 26.22 3.38
C TYR A 131 -14.39 24.94 2.64
N LYS A 132 -13.25 24.99 1.94
CA LYS A 132 -12.68 23.81 1.27
C LYS A 132 -12.27 22.70 2.24
N ALA A 133 -11.81 23.03 3.44
CA ALA A 133 -11.48 22.03 4.45
C ALA A 133 -12.68 21.17 4.84
N ILE A 134 -13.87 21.79 4.92
CA ILE A 134 -15.13 21.08 5.16
C ILE A 134 -15.44 20.14 3.99
N GLU A 135 -15.30 20.62 2.76
CA GLU A 135 -15.47 19.81 1.55
C GLU A 135 -14.49 18.62 1.52
N TYR A 136 -13.22 18.85 1.84
CA TYR A 136 -12.20 17.80 1.93
C TYR A 136 -12.54 16.77 3.00
N SER A 137 -13.04 17.21 4.16
CA SER A 137 -13.48 16.30 5.22
C SER A 137 -14.64 15.42 4.75
N ALA A 138 -15.58 15.96 3.98
CA ALA A 138 -16.68 15.21 3.39
C ALA A 138 -16.16 14.16 2.40
N VAL A 139 -15.24 14.54 1.50
CA VAL A 139 -14.61 13.59 0.56
C VAL A 139 -13.88 12.47 1.29
N ILE A 140 -13.11 12.79 2.34
CA ILE A 140 -12.39 11.80 3.15
C ILE A 140 -13.35 10.83 3.82
N ASN A 141 -14.51 11.29 4.30
CA ASN A 141 -15.51 10.45 4.94
C ASN A 141 -16.18 9.46 3.98
N HIS A 142 -16.16 9.75 2.68
CA HIS A 142 -16.67 8.85 1.64
C HIS A 142 -15.63 7.82 1.14
N LEU A 143 -14.37 7.93 1.56
CA LEU A 143 -13.32 6.99 1.14
C LEU A 143 -13.52 5.61 1.76
N PRO A 144 -13.06 4.54 1.08
CA PRO A 144 -13.15 3.19 1.60
C PRO A 144 -12.44 3.08 2.96
N LYS A 145 -13.13 2.48 3.94
CA LYS A 145 -12.66 2.37 5.32
C LYS A 145 -11.35 1.58 5.39
N ILE A 146 -10.34 2.17 6.02
CA ILE A 146 -9.05 1.53 6.24
C ILE A 146 -9.16 0.58 7.45
N PRO A 147 -8.70 -0.68 7.35
CA PRO A 147 -8.63 -1.57 8.51
C PRO A 147 -7.62 -1.03 9.55
N GLU A 148 -8.09 -0.87 10.78
CA GLU A 148 -7.33 -0.25 11.89
C GLU A 148 -6.01 -0.98 12.19
N LYS A 149 -6.03 -2.32 12.14
CA LYS A 149 -4.83 -3.17 12.32
C LYS A 149 -3.73 -2.86 11.29
N GLU A 150 -4.10 -2.50 10.07
CA GLU A 150 -3.14 -2.13 9.04
C GLU A 150 -2.74 -0.66 9.15
N PHE A 151 -3.64 0.21 9.61
CA PHE A 151 -3.38 1.64 9.73
C PHE A 151 -2.14 1.94 10.57
N HIS A 152 -1.98 1.33 11.76
CA HIS A 152 -0.78 1.55 12.59
C HIS A 152 0.52 1.09 11.90
N LYS A 153 0.47 -0.07 11.22
CA LYS A 153 1.60 -0.58 10.45
C LYS A 153 1.95 0.31 9.26
N LEU A 154 0.94 0.90 8.61
CA LEU A 154 1.14 1.78 7.48
C LEU A 154 1.61 3.18 7.91
N LYS A 155 1.14 3.67 9.07
CA LYS A 155 1.61 4.92 9.69
C LYS A 155 3.10 4.86 10.02
N THR A 156 3.56 3.76 10.62
CA THR A 156 5.00 3.56 10.90
C THR A 156 5.83 3.46 9.62
N LEU A 157 5.32 2.82 8.56
CA LEU A 157 5.98 2.79 7.26
C LEU A 157 6.06 4.17 6.60
N HIS A 158 5.01 4.99 6.72
CA HIS A 158 5.03 6.37 6.22
C HIS A 158 6.10 7.20 6.93
N LYS A 159 6.18 7.13 8.27
CA LYS A 159 7.24 7.80 9.05
C LYS A 159 8.63 7.36 8.58
N ARG A 160 8.84 6.05 8.43
CA ARG A 160 10.11 5.49 7.92
C ARG A 160 10.44 6.03 6.53
N ARG A 161 9.45 6.19 5.65
CA ARG A 161 9.63 6.75 4.30
C ARG A 161 10.03 8.22 4.37
N MET A 162 9.42 9.00 5.26
CA MET A 162 9.77 10.42 5.45
C MET A 162 11.19 10.58 5.98
N GLU A 163 11.58 9.81 7.01
CA GLU A 163 12.94 9.84 7.54
C GLU A 163 13.98 9.44 6.48
N LEU A 164 13.68 8.42 5.69
CA LEU A 164 14.54 7.98 4.60
C LEU A 164 14.68 9.08 3.53
N GLY A 165 13.59 9.76 3.19
CA GLY A 165 13.64 10.93 2.30
C GLY A 165 14.55 12.03 2.84
N ARG A 166 14.39 12.38 4.13
CA ARG A 166 15.23 13.38 4.81
C ARG A 166 16.71 12.98 4.83
N MET A 167 17.02 11.69 5.03
CA MET A 167 18.41 11.21 4.99
C MET A 167 18.99 11.23 3.57
N ILE A 168 18.20 10.93 2.54
CA ILE A 168 18.64 11.04 1.15
C ILE A 168 18.99 12.50 0.81
N GLU A 169 18.17 13.45 1.26
CA GLU A 169 18.42 14.88 1.05
C GLU A 169 19.69 15.36 1.76
N MET A 170 19.97 14.86 2.97
CA MET A 170 21.19 15.21 3.73
C MET A 170 22.46 14.58 3.15
N TYR A 171 22.36 13.40 2.54
CA TYR A 171 23.51 12.64 2.03
C TYR A 171 23.31 12.22 0.57
N PRO A 172 23.29 13.17 -0.38
CA PRO A 172 23.14 12.85 -1.80
C PRO A 172 24.31 11.96 -2.26
N GLY A 173 24.01 10.91 -3.02
CA GLY A 173 25.00 9.95 -3.54
C GLY A 173 25.30 8.76 -2.62
N SER A 174 24.71 8.69 -1.43
CA SER A 174 24.83 7.51 -0.56
C SER A 174 24.02 6.32 -1.09
N SER A 175 24.49 5.10 -0.83
CA SER A 175 23.79 3.88 -1.23
C SER A 175 22.45 3.76 -0.50
N THR A 176 21.36 3.63 -1.27
CA THR A 176 20.00 3.51 -0.73
C THR A 176 19.83 2.31 0.20
N TRP A 177 20.64 1.26 0.04
CA TRP A 177 20.63 0.09 0.92
C TRP A 177 21.21 0.41 2.31
N LEU A 178 22.33 1.13 2.37
CA LEU A 178 22.94 1.57 3.63
C LEU A 178 22.01 2.51 4.41
N LEU A 179 21.37 3.45 3.72
CA LEU A 179 20.39 4.35 4.33
C LEU A 179 19.20 3.58 4.93
N LYS A 180 18.65 2.60 4.19
CA LYS A 180 17.57 1.73 4.68
C LYS A 180 17.98 0.93 5.92
N PHE A 181 19.21 0.43 5.93
CA PHE A 181 19.77 -0.33 7.04
C PHE A 181 19.96 0.56 8.28
N MET A 182 20.57 1.75 8.13
CA MET A 182 20.74 2.69 9.24
C MET A 182 19.41 3.12 9.85
N VAL A 183 18.40 3.45 9.03
CA VAL A 183 17.06 3.80 9.53
C VAL A 183 16.46 2.63 10.33
N HIS A 184 16.64 1.39 9.86
CA HIS A 184 16.15 0.21 10.57
C HIS A 184 16.88 0.00 11.91
N LEU A 185 18.21 0.10 11.89
CA LEU A 185 19.05 -0.11 13.05
C LEU A 185 18.77 0.96 14.11
N ARG A 186 18.63 2.23 13.71
CA ARG A 186 18.23 3.33 14.59
C ARG A 186 16.85 3.10 15.20
N ALA A 187 15.88 2.65 14.42
CA ALA A 187 14.53 2.36 14.92
C ALA A 187 14.55 1.25 15.99
N ASN A 188 15.26 0.15 15.75
CA ASN A 188 15.39 -0.94 16.72
C ASN A 188 16.19 -0.55 17.96
N LEU A 189 17.26 0.23 17.79
CA LEU A 189 18.11 0.72 18.89
C LEU A 189 17.35 1.71 19.79
N ASN A 190 16.51 2.58 19.22
CA ASN A 190 15.67 3.50 19.99
C ASN A 190 14.63 2.76 20.85
N VAL A 191 14.05 1.67 20.33
CA VAL A 191 13.16 0.80 21.11
C VAL A 191 13.91 0.17 22.28
N LEU A 192 15.13 -0.32 22.03
CA LEU A 192 15.97 -0.96 23.05
C LEU A 192 16.44 0.02 24.14
N LEU A 193 16.77 1.26 23.75
CA LEU A 193 17.25 2.28 24.68
C LEU A 193 16.14 3.01 25.44
N ARG A 194 14.85 2.65 25.23
CA ARG A 194 13.67 3.33 25.79
C ARG A 194 13.72 4.85 25.67
N ARG A 195 14.44 5.39 24.68
CA ARG A 195 14.37 6.83 24.40
C ARG A 195 13.08 7.03 23.62
N PRO A 196 12.07 7.75 24.18
CA PRO A 196 10.96 8.16 23.36
C PRO A 196 11.56 8.96 22.21
N VAL A 197 11.28 8.52 20.98
CA VAL A 197 11.53 9.35 19.81
C VAL A 197 10.62 10.56 20.01
N VAL A 198 11.19 11.68 20.46
CA VAL A 198 10.50 12.97 20.53
C VAL A 198 10.16 13.30 19.10
N ASP A 199 8.93 12.99 18.72
CA ASP A 199 8.40 13.18 17.39
C ASP A 199 7.62 14.49 17.39
N ASP A 200 8.34 15.60 17.26
CA ASP A 200 7.76 16.95 17.15
C ASP A 200 6.83 17.11 15.93
N SER A 201 6.64 16.06 15.11
CA SER A 201 5.88 16.13 13.87
C SER A 201 4.52 15.41 13.88
N VAL A 202 4.16 14.67 14.95
CA VAL A 202 2.98 13.76 14.89
C VAL A 202 2.10 13.71 16.16
N GLU A 203 2.32 14.53 17.20
CA GLU A 203 1.43 14.52 18.38
C GLU A 203 0.01 15.08 18.14
N GLU A 204 -0.29 15.72 17.01
CA GLU A 204 -1.61 16.34 16.77
C GLU A 204 -2.47 15.65 15.70
N VAL A 205 -2.51 14.32 15.69
CA VAL A 205 -3.56 13.57 14.97
C VAL A 205 -4.14 12.51 15.91
N GLY A 206 -4.78 12.99 16.96
CA GLY A 206 -5.72 12.28 17.82
C GLY A 206 -7.05 13.02 17.80
#